data_AF-A0A850PH19-F1
#
_entry.id   AF-A0A850PH19-F1
#
_cell.length_a   1.000
_cell.length_b   1.000
_cell.length_c   1.000
_cell.angle_alpha   90.00
_cell.angle_beta   90.00
_cell.angle_gamma   90.00
#
_symmetry.space_group_name_H-M   'P 1'
#
loop_
_entity.id
_entity.type
_entity.pdbx_description
1 polymer ?
#
loop_
_entity_poly.entity_id
_entity_poly.type
_entity_poly.pdbx_seq_one_letter_code
_entity_poly.pdbx_strand_id
1 'polypeptide(L)'
;MPEFLLELFCEEIPARMQERAAADLDRLVTEALAPLNPRHARAFAGPRRIALMLDLDAIVPGTTLSERGPRESAPEQALAGFLRKHGATRDDLILEGGFWVLNRTVDPIPAPARIAELLPGLLRRFPWPKSMRWGNGSAFTWVRPLRRIVCLFDGAIVPFSLMDGEDDGHGLASGDLSEGHRFLAPGAFAVRTGDDWLAGLRARKVIACARERRVLVDDGVTALATREGLSVVPDAGLVDEVAGLVEWPVAFLGSIDASFMHLPPEVMQVSMRVNQRYFALRTSDGSAAPRFAFVANTEPADGGALVIAGNERVLRARFADARHFWDLDRATRLADRVSALDAVVFHARLGSQGERVR
;
A
#
# COMPACT_ATOMS: atom_id res chain seq x y z
N MET A 1 27.79 -2.70 1.06
CA MET A 1 27.12 -2.87 -0.25
C MET A 1 26.26 -1.63 -0.45
N PRO A 2 26.16 -1.12 -1.68
CA PRO A 2 25.35 0.06 -1.97
C PRO A 2 23.88 -0.12 -1.58
N GLU A 3 23.36 0.80 -0.77
CA GLU A 3 21.94 0.83 -0.40
C GLU A 3 21.12 1.49 -1.51
N PHE A 4 19.95 0.94 -1.82
CA PHE A 4 18.94 1.52 -2.67
C PHE A 4 17.68 1.86 -1.86
N LEU A 5 17.17 3.08 -2.03
CA LEU A 5 15.94 3.57 -1.42
C LEU A 5 14.99 4.10 -2.49
N LEU A 6 13.76 3.59 -2.51
CA LEU A 6 12.65 4.12 -3.29
C LEU A 6 11.48 4.46 -2.38
N GLU A 7 11.03 5.71 -2.35
CA GLU A 7 9.77 6.14 -1.71
C GLU A 7 8.82 6.69 -2.76
N LEU A 8 7.56 6.27 -2.70
CA LEU A 8 6.46 6.76 -3.52
C LEU A 8 5.43 7.43 -2.61
N PHE A 9 5.53 8.76 -2.48
CA PHE A 9 4.68 9.56 -1.59
C PHE A 9 3.49 10.15 -2.35
N CYS A 10 2.26 9.89 -1.89
CA CYS A 10 1.00 10.25 -2.54
C CYS A 10 -0.08 10.69 -1.54
N GLU A 11 -1.26 11.05 -2.02
CA GLU A 11 -2.45 11.22 -1.15
C GLU A 11 -2.94 9.88 -0.57
N GLU A 12 -3.94 9.92 0.31
CA GLU A 12 -4.34 8.80 1.18
C GLU A 12 -4.74 7.50 0.44
N ILE A 13 -3.85 6.51 0.51
CA ILE A 13 -4.02 5.14 0.05
C ILE A 13 -5.03 4.42 0.97
N PRO A 14 -6.08 3.78 0.43
CA PRO A 14 -6.99 2.98 1.24
C PRO A 14 -6.23 1.89 2.01
N ALA A 15 -6.47 1.77 3.33
CA ALA A 15 -5.77 0.82 4.22
C ALA A 15 -5.67 -0.60 3.63
N ARG A 16 -6.80 -1.12 3.11
CA ARG A 16 -6.89 -2.45 2.48
C ARG A 16 -5.98 -2.68 1.26
N MET A 17 -5.38 -1.64 0.70
CA MET A 17 -4.51 -1.73 -0.49
C MET A 17 -3.02 -1.58 -0.16
N GLN A 18 -2.67 -1.12 1.04
CA GLN A 18 -1.32 -0.67 1.38
C GLN A 18 -0.31 -1.83 1.42
N GLU A 19 -0.61 -2.91 2.15
CA GLU A 19 0.30 -4.04 2.30
C GLU A 19 0.57 -4.73 0.96
N ARG A 20 -0.49 -4.99 0.19
CA ARG A 20 -0.37 -5.56 -1.14
C ARG A 20 0.47 -4.68 -2.06
N ALA A 21 0.27 -3.36 -2.02
CA ALA A 21 1.07 -2.44 -2.83
C ALA A 21 2.56 -2.47 -2.44
N ALA A 22 2.88 -2.51 -1.16
CA ALA A 22 4.28 -2.65 -0.72
C ALA A 22 4.90 -3.99 -1.17
N ALA A 23 4.14 -5.08 -1.10
CA ALA A 23 4.58 -6.40 -1.59
C ALA A 23 4.75 -6.43 -3.12
N ASP A 24 3.83 -5.81 -3.87
CA ASP A 24 3.94 -5.67 -5.32
C ASP A 24 5.13 -4.80 -5.71
N LEU A 25 5.43 -3.73 -4.95
CA LEU A 25 6.61 -2.90 -5.16
C LEU A 25 7.91 -3.69 -4.97
N ASP A 26 8.03 -4.41 -3.86
CA ASP A 26 9.17 -5.30 -3.59
C ASP A 26 9.36 -6.28 -4.74
N ARG A 27 8.33 -7.06 -5.04
CA ARG A 27 8.38 -8.08 -6.09
C ARG A 27 8.79 -7.49 -7.45
N LEU A 28 8.12 -6.43 -7.90
CA LEU A 28 8.36 -5.84 -9.23
C LEU A 28 9.77 -5.23 -9.34
N VAL A 29 10.23 -4.53 -8.30
CA VAL A 29 11.56 -3.90 -8.31
C VAL A 29 12.65 -4.95 -8.21
N THR A 30 12.49 -5.93 -7.32
CA THR A 30 13.43 -7.05 -7.16
C THR A 30 13.53 -7.88 -8.45
N GLU A 31 12.42 -8.17 -9.13
CA GLU A 31 12.42 -8.85 -10.44
C GLU A 31 13.11 -8.00 -11.52
N ALA A 32 12.78 -6.72 -11.61
CA ALA A 32 13.34 -5.82 -12.62
C ALA A 32 14.85 -5.60 -12.45
N LEU A 33 15.32 -5.54 -11.20
CA LEU A 33 16.72 -5.31 -10.84
C LEU A 33 17.48 -6.60 -10.52
N ALA A 34 16.94 -7.77 -10.87
CA ALA A 34 17.61 -9.07 -10.67
C ALA A 34 19.08 -9.11 -11.18
N PRO A 35 19.47 -8.47 -12.31
CA PRO A 35 20.86 -8.42 -12.76
C PRO A 35 21.81 -7.67 -11.81
N LEU A 36 21.28 -6.89 -10.87
CA LEU A 36 22.03 -6.20 -9.80
C LEU A 36 21.99 -6.97 -8.48
N ASN A 37 21.51 -8.22 -8.49
CA ASN A 37 21.50 -9.14 -7.34
C ASN A 37 20.90 -8.51 -6.07
N PRO A 38 19.60 -8.20 -6.05
CA PRO A 38 18.93 -7.55 -4.91
C PRO A 38 18.99 -8.40 -3.64
N ARG A 39 19.34 -7.77 -2.51
CA ARG A 39 19.52 -8.41 -1.20
C ARG A 39 18.88 -7.57 -0.09
N HIS A 40 18.51 -8.22 1.02
CA HIS A 40 17.97 -7.55 2.22
C HIS A 40 16.78 -6.61 1.97
N ALA A 41 15.86 -7.00 1.08
CA ALA A 41 14.68 -6.20 0.77
C ALA A 41 13.79 -5.97 2.01
N ARG A 42 13.39 -4.71 2.19
CA ARG A 42 12.48 -4.24 3.25
C ARG A 42 11.45 -3.32 2.62
N ALA A 43 10.21 -3.80 2.55
CA ALA A 43 9.09 -3.01 2.06
C ALA A 43 8.38 -2.27 3.21
N PHE A 44 7.92 -1.05 2.92
CA PHE A 44 7.19 -0.21 3.85
C PHE A 44 5.86 0.20 3.23
N ALA A 45 4.84 0.23 4.07
CA ALA A 45 3.49 0.62 3.68
C ALA A 45 2.96 1.63 4.69
N GLY A 46 2.18 2.61 4.25
CA GLY A 46 1.46 3.54 5.13
C GLY A 46 0.41 4.35 4.40
N PRO A 47 -0.32 5.22 5.13
CA PRO A 47 -1.47 5.96 4.60
C PRO A 47 -1.16 6.78 3.36
N ARG A 48 0.05 7.34 3.24
CA ARG A 48 0.44 8.26 2.17
C ARG A 48 1.68 7.82 1.40
N ARG A 49 2.21 6.63 1.66
CA ARG A 49 3.45 6.17 1.04
C ARG A 49 3.58 4.67 1.00
N ILE A 50 4.24 4.20 -0.03
CA ILE A 50 4.90 2.90 -0.07
C ILE A 50 6.37 3.13 -0.35
N ALA A 51 7.25 2.32 0.23
CA ALA A 51 8.68 2.44 0.02
C ALA A 51 9.36 1.07 0.01
N LEU A 52 10.54 1.01 -0.58
CA LEU A 52 11.38 -0.18 -0.63
C LEU A 52 12.82 0.21 -0.37
N MET A 53 13.45 -0.52 0.54
CA MET A 53 14.91 -0.49 0.76
C MET A 53 15.48 -1.85 0.42
N LEU A 54 16.60 -1.90 -0.28
CA LEU A 54 17.37 -3.12 -0.50
C LEU A 54 18.82 -2.78 -0.82
N ASP A 55 19.70 -3.77 -0.75
CA ASP A 55 21.06 -3.64 -1.25
C ASP A 55 21.14 -4.15 -2.69
N LEU A 56 21.92 -3.45 -3.52
CA LEU A 56 22.19 -3.82 -4.91
C LEU A 56 23.70 -3.83 -5.17
N ASP A 57 24.13 -4.61 -6.16
CA ASP A 57 25.47 -4.47 -6.72
C ASP A 57 25.59 -3.13 -7.44
N ALA A 58 26.80 -2.55 -7.47
CA ALA A 58 27.03 -1.24 -8.09
C ALA A 58 26.90 -1.27 -9.63
N ILE A 59 27.05 -2.45 -10.23
CA ILE A 59 27.21 -2.64 -11.67
C ILE A 59 26.54 -3.97 -12.06
N VAL A 60 25.77 -3.96 -13.15
CA VAL A 60 25.43 -5.18 -13.89
C VAL A 60 26.67 -5.61 -14.65
N PRO A 61 27.22 -6.81 -14.41
CA PRO A 61 28.46 -7.24 -15.06
C PRO A 61 28.26 -7.31 -16.58
N GLY A 62 29.28 -6.86 -17.31
CA GLY A 62 29.35 -7.08 -18.75
C GLY A 62 29.47 -8.58 -19.03
N THR A 63 28.92 -9.01 -20.17
CA THR A 63 28.96 -10.41 -20.58
C THR A 63 29.36 -10.53 -22.03
N THR A 64 30.14 -11.54 -22.36
CA THR A 64 30.40 -11.90 -23.76
C THR A 64 29.37 -12.95 -24.16
N LEU A 65 28.48 -12.59 -25.07
CA LEU A 65 27.52 -13.50 -25.68
C LEU A 65 28.17 -14.11 -26.91
N SER A 66 28.26 -15.44 -26.94
CA SER A 66 28.78 -16.19 -28.08
C SER A 66 27.62 -16.72 -28.91
N GLU A 67 27.45 -16.19 -30.12
CA GLU A 67 26.44 -16.66 -31.07
C GLU A 67 27.08 -17.51 -32.16
N ARG A 68 26.66 -18.78 -32.22
CA ARG A 68 27.13 -19.72 -33.24
C ARG A 68 26.38 -19.49 -34.54
N GLY A 69 27.12 -19.02 -35.54
CA GLY A 69 26.70 -18.85 -36.92
C GLY A 69 26.81 -20.13 -37.75
N PRO A 70 26.73 -20.00 -39.09
CA PRO A 70 26.76 -21.14 -39.99
C PRO A 70 28.15 -21.81 -40.04
N ARG A 71 28.19 -23.05 -40.53
CA ARG A 71 29.45 -23.77 -40.78
C ARG A 71 30.34 -22.99 -41.75
N GLU A 72 31.65 -23.19 -41.66
CA GLU A 72 32.60 -22.60 -42.62
C GLU A 72 32.28 -22.94 -44.07
N SER A 73 31.82 -24.18 -44.29
CA SER A 73 31.43 -24.70 -45.60
C SER A 73 30.02 -24.28 -46.06
N ALA A 74 29.30 -23.46 -45.28
CA ALA A 74 27.97 -23.03 -45.64
C ALA A 74 28.00 -22.01 -46.80
N PRO A 75 26.93 -21.93 -47.62
CA PRO A 75 26.85 -20.95 -48.69
C PRO A 75 27.06 -19.52 -48.18
N GLU A 76 27.75 -18.67 -48.94
CA GLU A 76 28.03 -17.28 -48.54
C GLU A 76 26.77 -16.48 -48.17
N GLN A 77 25.64 -16.82 -48.79
CA GLN A 77 24.35 -16.21 -48.49
C GLN A 77 23.88 -16.47 -47.04
N ALA A 78 24.23 -17.62 -46.45
CA ALA A 78 23.94 -17.95 -45.06
C ALA A 78 24.80 -17.11 -44.09
N LEU A 79 26.08 -16.93 -44.43
CA LEU A 79 26.98 -16.07 -43.65
C LEU A 79 26.57 -14.59 -43.75
N ALA A 80 26.22 -14.12 -44.95
CA ALA A 80 25.73 -12.76 -45.16
C ALA A 80 24.41 -12.49 -44.41
N GLY A 81 23.52 -13.48 -44.35
CA GLY A 81 22.29 -13.41 -43.54
C GLY A 81 22.58 -13.32 -42.04
N PHE A 82 23.53 -14.11 -41.54
CA PHE A 82 23.97 -14.07 -40.15
C PHE A 82 24.59 -12.72 -39.79
N LEU A 83 25.54 -12.23 -40.60
CA LEU A 83 26.16 -10.91 -40.41
C LEU A 83 25.12 -9.78 -40.41
N ARG A 84 24.16 -9.80 -41.34
CA ARG A 84 23.08 -8.80 -41.40
C ARG A 84 22.17 -8.84 -40.17
N LYS A 85 21.81 -10.05 -39.70
CA LYS A 85 20.97 -10.23 -38.51
C LYS A 85 21.63 -9.63 -37.26
N HIS A 86 22.95 -9.76 -37.15
CA HIS A 86 23.69 -9.31 -35.97
C HIS A 86 24.37 -7.94 -36.13
N GLY A 87 24.25 -7.31 -37.30
CA GLY A 87 24.89 -6.02 -37.60
C GLY A 87 26.42 -6.08 -37.51
N ALA A 88 27.00 -7.26 -37.78
CA ALA A 88 28.43 -7.54 -37.65
C ALA A 88 29.10 -7.63 -39.02
N THR A 89 30.42 -7.57 -39.02
CA THR A 89 31.28 -7.80 -40.18
C THR A 89 32.01 -9.13 -40.07
N ARG A 90 32.61 -9.59 -41.18
CA ARG A 90 33.35 -10.86 -41.17
C ARG A 90 34.56 -10.84 -40.23
N ASP A 91 35.13 -9.66 -40.00
CA ASP A 91 36.28 -9.46 -39.11
C ASP A 91 35.91 -9.64 -37.63
N ASP A 92 34.62 -9.55 -37.30
CA ASP A 92 34.11 -9.79 -35.94
C ASP A 92 33.90 -11.28 -35.63
N LEU A 93 34.14 -12.17 -36.61
CA LEU A 93 33.89 -13.60 -36.50
C LEU A 93 35.17 -14.39 -36.20
N ILE A 94 35.03 -15.38 -35.32
CA ILE A 94 36.07 -16.36 -35.01
C ILE A 94 35.60 -17.74 -35.48
N LEU A 95 36.50 -18.52 -36.08
CA LEU A 95 36.18 -19.89 -36.48
C LEU A 95 36.43 -20.86 -35.31
N GLU A 96 35.38 -21.49 -34.80
CA GLU A 96 35.47 -22.47 -33.71
C GLU A 96 34.73 -23.76 -34.08
N GLY A 97 35.44 -24.90 -34.07
CA GLY A 97 34.83 -26.21 -34.33
C GLY A 97 34.16 -26.33 -35.71
N GLY A 98 34.62 -25.57 -36.72
CA GLY A 98 34.06 -25.56 -38.06
C GLY A 98 32.82 -24.66 -38.25
N PHE A 99 32.50 -23.82 -37.26
CA PHE A 99 31.42 -22.83 -37.32
C PHE A 99 31.97 -21.41 -37.13
N TRP A 100 31.40 -20.45 -37.85
CA TRP A 100 31.64 -19.04 -37.57
C TRP A 100 30.94 -18.65 -36.27
N VAL A 101 31.66 -18.05 -35.34
CA VAL A 101 31.15 -17.61 -34.03
C VAL A 101 31.32 -16.11 -33.92
N LEU A 102 30.24 -15.41 -33.56
CA LEU A 102 30.27 -14.00 -33.23
C LEU A 102 30.29 -13.85 -31.71
N ASN A 103 31.36 -13.27 -31.17
CA ASN A 103 31.42 -12.90 -29.76
C ASN A 103 31.01 -11.44 -29.61
N ARG A 104 29.84 -11.20 -29.01
CA ARG A 104 29.33 -9.87 -28.72
C ARG A 104 29.59 -9.53 -27.26
N THR A 105 30.38 -8.50 -27.02
CA THR A 105 30.52 -7.94 -25.67
C THR A 105 29.33 -7.05 -25.37
N VAL A 106 28.64 -7.35 -24.28
CA VAL A 106 27.67 -6.47 -23.63
C VAL A 106 28.44 -5.73 -22.54
N ASP A 107 28.51 -4.41 -22.63
CA ASP A 107 29.21 -3.59 -21.67
C ASP A 107 28.54 -3.63 -20.28
N PRO A 108 29.32 -3.50 -19.19
CA PRO A 108 28.77 -3.37 -17.86
C PRO A 108 27.89 -2.12 -17.74
N ILE A 109 26.78 -2.22 -17.00
CA ILE A 109 25.83 -1.12 -16.81
C ILE A 109 25.86 -0.69 -15.35
N PRO A 110 26.18 0.58 -15.03
CA PRO A 110 26.07 1.10 -13.67
C PRO A 110 24.64 0.98 -13.12
N ALA A 111 24.50 0.63 -11.84
CA ALA A 111 23.20 0.46 -11.20
C ALA A 111 22.27 1.69 -11.36
N PRO A 112 22.73 2.95 -11.17
CA PRO A 112 21.88 4.12 -11.39
C PRO A 112 21.29 4.20 -12.80
N ALA A 113 22.07 3.86 -13.83
CA ALA A 113 21.60 3.86 -15.22
C ALA A 113 20.51 2.79 -15.43
N ARG A 114 20.73 1.59 -14.89
CA ARG A 114 19.75 0.49 -14.99
C ARG A 114 18.46 0.79 -14.23
N ILE A 115 18.56 1.40 -13.05
CA ILE A 115 17.42 1.82 -12.23
C ILE A 115 16.60 2.89 -12.96
N ALA A 116 17.27 3.94 -13.48
CA ALA A 116 16.62 5.05 -14.20
C ALA A 116 15.92 4.59 -15.48
N GLU A 117 16.47 3.58 -16.16
CA GLU A 117 15.87 2.95 -17.35
C GLU A 117 14.56 2.22 -17.01
N LEU A 118 14.54 1.45 -15.91
CA LEU A 118 13.46 0.49 -15.64
C LEU A 118 12.31 1.04 -14.80
N LEU A 119 12.60 1.90 -13.81
CA LEU A 119 11.59 2.36 -12.86
C LEU A 119 10.43 3.14 -13.50
N PRO A 120 10.63 4.08 -14.47
CA PRO A 120 9.53 4.83 -15.05
C PRO A 120 8.42 3.94 -15.63
N GLY A 121 8.82 2.93 -16.42
CA GLY A 121 7.89 2.00 -17.05
C GLY A 121 7.21 1.08 -16.04
N LEU A 122 7.92 0.66 -14.99
CA LEU A 122 7.37 -0.14 -13.89
C LEU A 122 6.30 0.66 -13.12
N LEU A 123 6.61 1.89 -12.72
CA LEU A 123 5.71 2.75 -11.98
C LEU A 123 4.46 3.11 -12.81
N ARG A 124 4.60 3.39 -14.11
CA ARG A 124 3.45 3.62 -15.00
C ARG A 124 2.50 2.42 -15.08
N ARG A 125 3.01 1.19 -14.94
CA ARG A 125 2.23 -0.05 -15.00
C ARG A 125 1.96 -0.66 -13.62
N PHE A 126 2.08 0.12 -12.55
CA PHE A 126 1.94 -0.41 -11.20
C PHE A 126 0.53 -0.98 -10.95
N PRO A 127 0.40 -2.20 -10.40
CA PRO A 127 -0.85 -2.97 -10.42
C PRO A 127 -1.83 -2.57 -9.31
N TRP A 128 -2.29 -1.32 -9.30
CA TRP A 128 -3.31 -0.87 -8.36
C TRP A 128 -4.67 -1.55 -8.63
N PRO A 129 -5.34 -2.14 -7.61
CA PRO A 129 -6.68 -2.73 -7.79
C PRO A 129 -7.73 -1.72 -8.27
N LYS A 130 -7.52 -0.44 -7.93
CA LYS A 130 -8.31 0.68 -8.42
C LYS A 130 -7.38 1.88 -8.56
N SER A 131 -7.15 2.31 -9.79
CA SER A 131 -6.39 3.52 -10.10
C SER A 131 -7.33 4.66 -10.48
N MET A 132 -6.80 5.87 -10.44
CA MET A 132 -7.42 7.09 -10.88
C MET A 132 -6.47 7.81 -11.82
N ARG A 133 -7.04 8.54 -12.77
CA ARG A 133 -6.35 9.54 -13.59
C ARG A 133 -6.80 10.91 -13.10
N TRP A 134 -5.88 11.86 -12.96
CA TRP A 134 -6.19 13.23 -12.52
C TRP A 134 -5.51 14.26 -13.41
N GLY A 135 -5.93 15.52 -13.28
CA GLY A 135 -5.44 16.61 -14.13
C GLY A 135 -5.91 16.52 -15.59
N ASN A 136 -5.48 17.50 -16.40
CA ASN A 136 -5.68 17.51 -17.84
C ASN A 136 -4.32 17.27 -18.50
N GLY A 137 -4.22 16.29 -19.40
CA GLY A 137 -3.05 16.12 -20.28
C GLY A 137 -2.15 14.91 -20.03
N SER A 138 -2.31 14.19 -18.90
CA SER A 138 -1.51 12.99 -18.62
C SER A 138 -2.36 11.73 -18.51
N ALA A 139 -1.87 10.62 -19.06
CA ALA A 139 -2.48 9.31 -18.99
C ALA A 139 -2.00 8.50 -17.77
N PHE A 140 -1.07 9.04 -16.98
CA PHE A 140 -0.57 8.42 -15.77
C PHE A 140 -1.71 8.13 -14.79
N THR A 141 -1.69 6.91 -14.23
CA THR A 141 -2.68 6.50 -13.23
C THR A 141 -2.00 5.96 -11.98
N TRP A 142 -2.60 6.21 -10.84
CA TRP A 142 -2.17 5.73 -9.53
C TRP A 142 -3.37 5.60 -8.61
N VAL A 143 -3.25 4.97 -7.45
CA VAL A 143 -4.36 4.86 -6.47
C VAL A 143 -4.90 6.23 -6.03
N ARG A 144 -4.00 7.21 -5.97
CA ARG A 144 -4.19 8.59 -5.53
C ARG A 144 -3.13 9.47 -6.16
N PRO A 145 -3.30 10.81 -6.21
CA PRO A 145 -2.26 11.69 -6.75
C PRO A 145 -0.89 11.45 -6.12
N LEU A 146 0.06 10.95 -6.92
CA LEU A 146 1.47 10.83 -6.54
C LEU A 146 2.06 12.23 -6.46
N ARG A 147 2.83 12.52 -5.41
CA ARG A 147 3.33 13.85 -5.08
C ARG A 147 4.84 13.96 -5.19
N ARG A 148 5.57 12.95 -4.71
CA ARG A 148 7.04 12.90 -4.77
C ARG A 148 7.54 11.47 -4.93
N ILE A 149 8.73 11.37 -5.51
CA ILE A 149 9.47 10.12 -5.66
C ILE A 149 10.86 10.35 -5.06
N VAL A 150 11.18 9.67 -3.97
CA VAL A 150 12.58 9.56 -3.53
C VAL A 150 13.18 8.38 -4.25
N CYS A 151 14.30 8.56 -4.94
CA CYS A 151 15.05 7.44 -5.51
C CYS A 151 16.54 7.68 -5.34
N LEU A 152 17.14 6.94 -4.41
CA LEU A 152 18.54 7.07 -4.03
C LEU A 152 19.27 5.76 -4.22
N PHE A 153 20.53 5.85 -4.63
CA PHE A 153 21.48 4.76 -4.67
C PHE A 153 22.80 5.23 -4.07
N ASP A 154 23.24 4.58 -2.99
CA ASP A 154 24.47 4.90 -2.25
C ASP A 154 24.59 6.39 -1.87
N GLY A 155 23.49 6.98 -1.41
CA GLY A 155 23.46 8.39 -1.01
C GLY A 155 23.23 9.40 -2.14
N ALA A 156 23.23 8.97 -3.40
CA ALA A 156 23.06 9.84 -4.56
C ALA A 156 21.67 9.67 -5.20
N ILE A 157 21.11 10.76 -5.73
CA ILE A 157 19.85 10.72 -6.49
C ILE A 157 20.07 9.93 -7.78
N VAL A 158 19.16 9.00 -8.07
CA VAL A 158 19.06 8.35 -9.39
C VAL A 158 18.03 9.10 -10.22
N PRO A 159 18.44 9.91 -11.21
CA PRO A 159 17.53 10.81 -11.92
C PRO A 159 16.68 10.07 -12.95
N PHE A 160 15.36 10.19 -12.85
CA PHE A 160 14.40 9.83 -13.88
C PHE A 160 13.13 10.66 -13.75
N SER A 161 12.31 10.69 -14.79
CA SER A 161 10.97 11.25 -14.75
C SER A 161 9.93 10.21 -15.15
N LEU A 162 8.66 10.47 -14.83
CA LEU A 162 7.53 9.67 -15.31
C LEU A 162 7.03 10.13 -16.68
N MET A 163 7.82 10.89 -17.44
CA MET A 163 7.45 11.31 -18.80
C MET A 163 7.44 10.13 -19.76
N ASP A 164 6.55 10.16 -20.76
CA ASP A 164 6.46 9.14 -21.81
C ASP A 164 5.85 9.76 -23.07
N GLY A 165 6.69 9.99 -24.08
CA GLY A 165 6.31 10.77 -25.25
C GLY A 165 5.87 12.19 -24.84
N GLU A 166 4.63 12.55 -25.18
CA GLU A 166 4.04 13.87 -24.89
C GLU A 166 3.39 13.96 -23.51
N ASP A 167 3.25 12.83 -22.79
CA ASP A 167 2.69 12.80 -21.44
C ASP A 167 3.76 13.24 -20.43
N ASP A 168 3.53 14.38 -19.75
CA ASP A 168 4.44 15.00 -18.79
C ASP A 168 4.54 14.24 -17.45
N GLY A 169 3.74 13.20 -17.23
CA GLY A 169 3.70 12.44 -15.98
C GLY A 169 3.41 13.31 -14.76
N HIS A 170 2.66 14.40 -14.93
CA HIS A 170 2.43 15.45 -13.94
C HIS A 170 3.70 16.15 -13.43
N GLY A 171 4.77 16.16 -14.23
CA GLY A 171 6.07 16.71 -13.85
C GLY A 171 6.76 15.91 -12.74
N LEU A 172 6.35 14.67 -12.49
CA LEU A 172 6.93 13.83 -11.46
C LEU A 172 8.32 13.35 -11.89
N ALA A 173 9.31 13.67 -11.07
CA ALA A 173 10.69 13.23 -11.19
C ALA A 173 11.20 12.69 -9.86
N SER A 174 12.21 11.83 -9.92
CA SER A 174 12.92 11.38 -8.74
C SER A 174 13.76 12.50 -8.12
N GLY A 175 13.86 12.48 -6.81
CA GLY A 175 14.71 13.37 -6.02
C GLY A 175 15.05 12.77 -4.67
N ASP A 176 15.34 13.64 -3.71
CA ASP A 176 15.74 13.29 -2.34
C ASP A 176 14.76 13.83 -1.28
N LEU A 177 13.62 14.40 -1.69
CA LEU A 177 12.68 15.04 -0.78
C LEU A 177 11.55 14.10 -0.36
N SER A 178 11.55 13.69 0.91
CA SER A 178 10.42 13.06 1.59
C SER A 178 9.52 14.12 2.25
N GLU A 179 8.43 13.70 2.89
CA GLU A 179 7.49 14.60 3.57
C GLU A 179 7.03 14.06 4.93
N GLY A 180 6.97 14.96 5.92
CA GLY A 180 6.48 14.69 7.26
C GLY A 180 4.96 14.55 7.36
N HIS A 181 4.47 14.45 8.60
CA HIS A 181 3.05 14.32 8.88
C HIS A 181 2.25 15.54 8.42
N ARG A 182 1.13 15.34 7.70
CA ARG A 182 0.35 16.42 7.06
C ARG A 182 -0.02 17.55 8.04
N PHE A 183 -0.33 17.20 9.28
CA PHE A 183 -0.79 18.16 10.29
C PHE A 183 0.22 18.44 11.41
N LEU A 184 1.06 17.48 11.77
CA LEU A 184 1.90 17.56 12.96
C LEU A 184 3.31 18.08 12.65
N ALA A 185 3.78 17.86 11.42
CA ALA A 185 5.08 18.31 10.95
C ALA A 185 5.02 18.45 9.41
N PRO A 186 4.22 19.39 8.88
CA PRO A 186 4.09 19.57 7.45
C PRO A 186 5.42 20.03 6.83
N GLY A 187 5.64 19.64 5.59
CA GLY A 187 6.77 20.09 4.79
C GLY A 187 7.73 18.97 4.40
N ALA A 188 8.45 19.27 3.32
CA ALA A 188 9.44 18.37 2.75
C ALA A 188 10.76 18.41 3.51
N PHE A 189 11.52 17.32 3.44
CA PHE A 189 12.89 17.25 3.96
C PHE A 189 13.75 16.34 3.10
N ALA A 190 15.03 16.68 2.98
CA ALA A 190 15.99 15.89 2.23
C ALA A 190 16.38 14.61 3.00
N VAL A 191 16.57 13.52 2.26
CA VAL A 191 17.05 12.23 2.75
C VAL A 191 18.23 11.77 1.93
N ARG A 192 19.21 11.10 2.56
CA ARG A 192 20.38 10.57 1.86
C ARG A 192 20.48 9.05 1.97
N THR A 193 20.10 8.50 3.12
CA THR A 193 20.12 7.06 3.38
C THR A 193 18.76 6.56 3.84
N GLY A 194 18.57 5.24 3.88
CA GLY A 194 17.40 4.63 4.47
C GLY A 194 17.26 4.94 5.96
N ASP A 195 18.36 5.03 6.69
CA ASP A 195 18.38 5.41 8.11
C ASP A 195 17.98 6.88 8.30
N ASP A 196 18.48 7.79 7.46
CA ASP A 196 18.07 9.20 7.46
C ASP A 196 16.57 9.34 7.17
N TRP A 197 16.05 8.52 6.25
CA TRP A 197 14.64 8.48 5.92
C TRP A 197 13.79 8.02 7.11
N LEU A 198 14.15 6.90 7.76
CA LEU A 198 13.43 6.39 8.93
C LEU A 198 13.47 7.38 10.10
N ALA A 199 14.65 7.89 10.45
CA ALA A 199 14.83 8.84 11.53
C ALA A 199 14.12 10.17 11.24
N GLY A 200 14.26 10.66 10.00
CA GLY A 200 13.66 11.91 9.54
C GLY A 200 12.13 11.88 9.51
N LEU A 201 11.54 10.75 9.12
CA LEU A 201 10.09 10.53 9.20
C LEU A 201 9.63 10.48 10.65
N ARG A 202 10.33 9.73 11.52
CA ARG A 202 9.96 9.62 12.94
C ARG A 202 10.00 10.97 13.64
N ALA A 203 11.06 11.75 13.42
CA ALA A 203 11.19 13.11 13.95
C ALA A 203 10.06 14.04 13.47
N ARG A 204 9.48 13.75 12.30
CA ARG A 204 8.35 14.46 11.70
C ARG A 204 7.03 13.71 11.85
N LYS A 205 6.89 12.95 12.93
CA LYS A 205 5.64 12.31 13.36
C LYS A 205 5.07 11.36 12.29
N VAL A 206 5.93 10.58 11.64
CA VAL A 206 5.53 9.51 10.73
C VAL A 206 6.27 8.24 11.12
N ILE A 207 5.52 7.20 11.48
CA ILE A 207 6.09 5.87 11.70
C ILE A 207 5.99 5.12 10.37
N ALA A 208 7.13 4.85 9.72
CA ALA A 208 7.14 4.21 8.41
C ALA A 208 6.74 2.72 8.46
N CYS A 209 7.14 2.01 9.53
CA CYS A 209 6.90 0.58 9.66
C CYS A 209 5.45 0.26 10.04
N ALA A 210 4.73 -0.44 9.16
CA ALA A 210 3.34 -0.84 9.41
C ALA A 210 3.18 -1.72 10.66
N ARG A 211 4.12 -2.67 10.86
CA ARG A 211 4.13 -3.53 12.06
C ARG A 211 4.30 -2.73 13.34
N GLU A 212 5.17 -1.72 13.33
CA GLU A 212 5.34 -0.84 14.50
C GLU A 212 4.07 -0.05 14.79
N ARG A 213 3.42 0.50 13.76
CA ARG A 213 2.12 1.20 13.94
C ARG A 213 1.06 0.27 14.50
N ARG A 214 0.98 -0.98 14.03
CA ARG A 214 0.05 -2.00 14.55
C ARG A 214 0.24 -2.21 16.06
N VAL A 215 1.49 -2.39 16.50
CA VAL A 215 1.82 -2.56 17.93
C VAL A 215 1.42 -1.33 18.74
N LEU A 216 1.74 -0.13 18.26
CA LEU A 216 1.40 1.11 18.99
C LEU A 216 -0.11 1.34 19.11
N VAL A 217 -0.89 0.96 18.09
CA VAL A 217 -2.36 1.00 18.15
C VAL A 217 -2.89 0.02 19.20
N ASP A 218 -2.43 -1.23 19.14
CA ASP A 218 -2.90 -2.30 20.03
C ASP A 218 -2.53 -2.02 21.50
N ASP A 219 -1.27 -1.68 21.76
CA ASP A 219 -0.75 -1.35 23.09
C ASP A 219 -1.44 -0.10 23.64
N GLY A 220 -1.59 0.94 22.82
CA GLY A 220 -2.20 2.20 23.24
C GLY A 220 -3.66 2.05 23.66
N VAL A 221 -4.45 1.32 22.87
CA VAL A 221 -5.86 1.05 23.17
C VAL A 221 -5.98 0.11 24.38
N THR A 222 -5.17 -0.94 24.45
CA THR A 222 -5.18 -1.90 25.56
C THR A 222 -4.79 -1.26 26.89
N ALA A 223 -3.75 -0.43 26.90
CA ALA A 223 -3.28 0.27 28.10
C ALA A 223 -4.31 1.28 28.61
N LEU A 224 -5.07 1.92 27.72
CA LEU A 224 -6.20 2.78 28.11
C LEU A 224 -7.34 1.98 28.72
N ALA A 225 -7.77 0.90 28.07
CA ALA A 225 -8.86 0.05 28.57
C ALA A 225 -8.52 -0.54 29.95
N THR A 226 -7.31 -1.08 30.11
CA THR A 226 -6.87 -1.73 31.36
C THR A 226 -6.86 -0.76 32.54
N ARG A 227 -6.52 0.52 32.31
CA ARG A 227 -6.57 1.56 33.36
C ARG A 227 -7.98 1.81 33.91
N GLU A 228 -9.02 1.55 33.13
CA GLU A 228 -10.42 1.62 33.59
C GLU A 228 -10.98 0.23 34.01
N GLY A 229 -10.13 -0.80 34.13
CA GLY A 229 -10.57 -2.16 34.45
C GLY A 229 -11.36 -2.83 33.31
N LEU A 230 -11.18 -2.36 32.08
CA LEU A 230 -11.85 -2.85 30.88
C LEU A 230 -10.89 -3.66 30.01
N SER A 231 -11.47 -4.45 29.10
CA SER A 231 -10.75 -5.20 28.07
C SER A 231 -11.23 -4.79 26.68
N VAL A 232 -10.33 -4.85 25.70
CA VAL A 232 -10.65 -4.57 24.29
C VAL A 232 -11.26 -5.81 23.67
N VAL A 233 -12.33 -5.66 22.89
CA VAL A 233 -12.87 -6.79 22.12
C VAL A 233 -11.88 -7.16 21.02
N PRO A 234 -11.36 -8.40 20.97
CA PRO A 234 -10.33 -8.77 19.99
C PRO A 234 -10.81 -8.60 18.55
N ASP A 235 -10.05 -7.82 17.78
CA ASP A 235 -10.33 -7.59 16.36
C ASP A 235 -9.05 -7.22 15.61
N ALA A 236 -8.28 -8.25 15.24
CA ALA A 236 -7.00 -8.07 14.55
C ALA A 236 -7.15 -7.27 13.24
N GLY A 237 -8.25 -7.45 12.51
CA GLY A 237 -8.51 -6.72 11.28
C GLY A 237 -8.81 -5.24 11.51
N LEU A 238 -9.45 -4.88 12.64
CA LEU A 238 -9.62 -3.47 13.02
C LEU A 238 -8.27 -2.81 13.29
N VAL A 239 -7.39 -3.50 14.03
CA VAL A 239 -6.06 -3.00 14.36
C VAL A 239 -5.27 -2.73 13.07
N ASP A 240 -5.30 -3.64 12.10
CA ASP A 240 -4.66 -3.45 10.79
C ASP A 240 -5.26 -2.27 10.03
N GLU A 241 -6.59 -2.17 9.96
CA GLU A 241 -7.25 -1.08 9.25
C GLU A 241 -6.87 0.26 9.89
N VAL A 242 -6.95 0.40 11.22
CA VAL A 242 -6.61 1.62 11.95
C VAL A 242 -5.13 1.97 11.81
N ALA A 243 -4.22 1.00 11.90
CA ALA A 243 -2.78 1.21 11.68
C ALA A 243 -2.45 1.64 10.24
N GLY A 244 -3.30 1.30 9.28
CA GLY A 244 -3.26 1.77 7.90
C GLY A 244 -3.94 3.13 7.67
N LEU A 245 -4.70 3.66 8.64
CA LEU A 245 -5.34 4.98 8.55
C LEU A 245 -4.51 6.11 9.17
N VAL A 246 -3.53 5.77 10.00
CA VAL A 246 -2.74 6.75 10.77
C VAL A 246 -1.24 6.61 10.49
N GLU A 247 -0.55 7.75 10.40
CA GLU A 247 0.92 7.82 10.35
C GLU A 247 1.53 7.99 11.76
N TRP A 248 0.77 8.57 12.70
CA TRP A 248 1.13 8.77 14.10
C TRP A 248 -0.06 8.40 15.01
N PRO A 249 -0.14 7.15 15.50
CA PRO A 249 -1.27 6.69 16.29
C PRO A 249 -1.28 7.33 17.69
N VAL A 250 -2.39 7.97 18.06
CA VAL A 250 -2.66 8.43 19.42
C VAL A 250 -4.03 7.89 19.86
N ALA A 251 -4.03 6.98 20.83
CA ALA A 251 -5.24 6.34 21.31
C ALA A 251 -5.99 7.20 22.35
N PHE A 252 -7.32 7.12 22.35
CA PHE A 252 -8.22 7.80 23.26
C PHE A 252 -9.38 6.91 23.68
N LEU A 253 -10.01 7.25 24.81
CA LEU A 253 -11.29 6.69 25.25
C LEU A 253 -12.40 7.72 25.12
N GLY A 254 -13.55 7.28 24.61
CA GLY A 254 -14.79 8.02 24.63
C GLY A 254 -15.86 7.29 25.44
N SER A 255 -16.87 8.04 25.85
CA SER A 255 -18.01 7.55 26.62
C SER A 255 -19.19 7.22 25.72
N ILE A 256 -19.90 6.15 26.05
CA ILE A 256 -21.17 5.82 25.42
C ILE A 256 -22.29 6.36 26.30
N ASP A 257 -23.24 7.06 25.69
CA ASP A 257 -24.42 7.56 26.39
C ASP A 257 -25.28 6.39 26.88
N ALA A 258 -25.66 6.44 28.17
CA ALA A 258 -26.37 5.36 28.85
C ALA A 258 -27.68 4.97 28.14
N SER A 259 -28.29 5.91 27.41
CA SER A 259 -29.51 5.67 26.63
C SER A 259 -29.33 4.75 25.41
N PHE A 260 -28.10 4.33 25.09
CA PHE A 260 -27.81 3.32 24.06
C PHE A 260 -27.31 1.99 24.63
N MET A 261 -27.05 1.90 25.94
CA MET A 261 -26.55 0.67 26.56
C MET A 261 -27.60 -0.47 26.58
N HIS A 262 -28.84 -0.19 26.21
CA HIS A 262 -29.88 -1.21 25.99
C HIS A 262 -29.82 -1.85 24.59
N LEU A 263 -29.01 -1.29 23.67
CA LEU A 263 -28.79 -1.92 22.38
C LEU A 263 -28.01 -3.24 22.55
N PRO A 264 -28.28 -4.26 21.74
CA PRO A 264 -27.49 -5.48 21.76
C PRO A 264 -26.00 -5.17 21.52
N PRO A 265 -25.07 -5.80 22.26
CA PRO A 265 -23.63 -5.59 22.10
C PRO A 265 -23.15 -5.77 20.66
N GLU A 266 -23.74 -6.70 19.91
CA GLU A 266 -23.40 -6.98 18.51
C GLU A 266 -23.76 -5.80 17.61
N VAL A 267 -24.91 -5.16 17.83
CA VAL A 267 -25.35 -3.97 17.08
C VAL A 267 -24.41 -2.79 17.38
N MET A 268 -24.04 -2.61 18.65
CA MET A 268 -23.09 -1.57 19.06
C MET A 268 -21.71 -1.81 18.43
N GLN A 269 -21.19 -3.04 18.50
CA GLN A 269 -19.89 -3.39 17.96
C GLN A 269 -19.81 -3.20 16.45
N VAL A 270 -20.82 -3.66 15.70
CA VAL A 270 -20.88 -3.48 14.24
C VAL A 270 -20.92 -2.00 13.86
N SER A 271 -21.77 -1.22 14.54
CA SER A 271 -21.90 0.23 14.29
C SER A 271 -20.59 0.99 14.57
N MET A 272 -19.88 0.63 15.65
CA MET A 272 -18.57 1.19 15.99
C MET A 272 -17.49 0.82 14.99
N ARG A 273 -17.37 -0.48 14.68
CA ARG A 273 -16.35 -1.03 13.78
C ARG A 273 -16.47 -0.48 12.37
N VAL A 274 -17.64 -0.66 11.75
CA VAL A 274 -17.83 -0.41 10.31
C VAL A 274 -17.85 1.08 10.00
N ASN A 275 -18.56 1.87 10.82
CA ASN A 275 -18.82 3.25 10.46
C ASN A 275 -17.68 4.17 10.89
N GLN A 276 -17.01 3.87 12.01
CA GLN A 276 -16.06 4.80 12.64
C GLN A 276 -14.71 4.19 13.02
N ARG A 277 -14.51 2.87 12.83
CA ARG A 277 -13.28 2.16 13.21
C ARG A 277 -12.95 2.32 14.70
N TYR A 278 -13.97 2.31 15.53
CA TYR A 278 -13.82 2.31 16.99
C TYR A 278 -13.72 0.89 17.53
N PHE A 279 -12.92 0.74 18.59
CA PHE A 279 -12.77 -0.49 19.32
C PHE A 279 -13.82 -0.57 20.42
N ALA A 280 -14.63 -1.63 20.38
CA ALA A 280 -15.55 -1.95 21.45
C ALA A 280 -14.77 -2.41 22.69
N LEU A 281 -15.25 -2.06 23.88
CA LEU A 281 -14.69 -2.48 25.15
C LEU A 281 -15.69 -3.33 25.92
N ARG A 282 -15.17 -4.21 26.79
CA ARG A 282 -15.96 -5.07 27.68
C ARG A 282 -15.50 -4.93 29.12
N THR A 283 -16.45 -5.06 30.03
CA THR A 283 -16.21 -5.17 31.47
C THR A 283 -15.68 -6.58 31.81
N SER A 284 -15.27 -6.79 33.06
CA SER A 284 -14.75 -8.08 33.54
C SER A 284 -15.78 -9.22 33.50
N ASP A 285 -17.08 -8.91 33.51
CA ASP A 285 -18.16 -9.91 33.41
C ASP A 285 -18.50 -10.28 31.94
N GLY A 286 -17.82 -9.65 30.97
CA GLY A 286 -17.99 -9.90 29.54
C GLY A 286 -19.07 -9.06 28.86
N SER A 287 -19.80 -8.23 29.60
CA SER A 287 -20.80 -7.30 29.06
C SER A 287 -20.15 -6.10 28.35
N ALA A 288 -20.93 -5.41 27.52
CA ALA A 288 -20.47 -4.22 26.81
C ALA A 288 -20.19 -3.09 27.81
N ALA A 289 -18.99 -2.51 27.73
CA ALA A 289 -18.64 -1.37 28.57
C ALA A 289 -19.28 -0.08 28.05
N PRO A 290 -19.60 0.91 28.92
CA PRO A 290 -20.09 2.23 28.51
C PRO A 290 -18.98 3.13 27.95
N ARG A 291 -18.00 2.51 27.29
CA ARG A 291 -16.77 3.12 26.79
C ARG A 291 -16.41 2.49 25.45
N PHE A 292 -15.76 3.28 24.61
CA PHE A 292 -15.15 2.83 23.38
C PHE A 292 -13.76 3.46 23.24
N ALA A 293 -12.87 2.79 22.52
CA ALA A 293 -11.58 3.36 22.19
C ALA A 293 -11.48 3.71 20.71
N PHE A 294 -10.66 4.70 20.39
CA PHE A 294 -10.38 5.09 19.01
C PHE A 294 -8.95 5.63 18.91
N VAL A 295 -8.42 5.73 17.70
CA VAL A 295 -7.07 6.24 17.45
C VAL A 295 -7.16 7.46 16.54
N ALA A 296 -6.58 8.57 16.98
CA ALA A 296 -6.39 9.75 16.15
C ALA A 296 -5.04 9.70 15.44
N ASN A 297 -4.96 10.39 14.30
CA ASN A 297 -3.72 10.66 13.58
C ASN A 297 -3.11 12.02 13.97
N THR A 298 -3.44 12.53 15.14
CA THR A 298 -2.99 13.83 15.64
C THR A 298 -2.73 13.74 17.13
N GLU A 299 -1.93 14.67 17.65
CA GLU A 299 -1.63 14.83 19.07
C GLU A 299 -2.21 16.17 19.53
N PRO A 300 -3.48 16.21 19.98
CA PRO A 300 -4.15 17.45 20.37
C PRO A 300 -3.53 18.06 21.64
N ALA A 301 -3.34 19.38 21.64
CA ALA A 301 -2.75 20.10 22.78
C ALA A 301 -3.66 20.15 24.01
N ASP A 302 -4.96 19.92 23.85
CA ASP A 302 -5.97 19.89 24.92
C ASP A 302 -6.12 18.51 25.58
N GLY A 303 -5.13 17.63 25.41
CA GLY A 303 -5.19 16.25 25.89
C GLY A 303 -6.26 15.39 25.20
N GLY A 304 -6.82 15.86 24.08
CA GLY A 304 -7.82 15.15 23.30
C GLY A 304 -9.26 15.49 23.65
N ALA A 305 -9.54 16.47 24.53
CA ALA A 305 -10.89 16.81 24.99
C ALA A 305 -11.86 17.09 23.82
N LEU A 306 -11.48 17.93 22.86
CA LEU A 306 -12.29 18.23 21.68
C LEU A 306 -12.46 17.02 20.76
N VAL A 307 -11.41 16.22 20.59
CA VAL A 307 -11.44 15.04 19.73
C VAL A 307 -12.35 13.97 20.33
N ILE A 308 -12.28 13.72 21.64
CA ILE A 308 -13.15 12.80 22.37
C ILE A 308 -14.61 13.25 22.23
N ALA A 309 -14.92 14.51 22.57
CA ALA A 309 -16.29 15.04 22.47
C ALA A 309 -16.86 14.98 21.03
N GLY A 310 -16.00 15.21 20.02
CA GLY A 310 -16.36 15.06 18.61
C GLY A 310 -16.73 13.62 18.25
N ASN A 311 -15.89 12.65 18.63
CA ASN A 311 -16.13 11.23 18.36
C ASN A 311 -17.35 10.70 19.12
N GLU A 312 -17.56 11.11 20.37
CA GLU A 312 -18.76 10.79 21.14
C GLU A 312 -20.04 11.31 20.46
N ARG A 313 -20.02 12.53 19.92
CA ARG A 313 -21.15 13.10 19.18
C ARG A 313 -21.44 12.29 17.90
N VAL A 314 -20.40 11.90 17.17
CA VAL A 314 -20.55 11.08 15.96
C VAL A 314 -21.11 9.71 16.32
N LEU A 315 -20.61 9.08 17.38
CA LEU A 315 -21.10 7.78 17.83
C LEU A 315 -22.56 7.84 18.26
N ARG A 316 -22.96 8.89 19.00
CA ARG A 316 -24.36 9.11 19.40
C ARG A 316 -25.29 9.11 18.19
N ALA A 317 -24.92 9.82 17.12
CA ALA A 317 -25.72 9.84 15.89
C ALA A 317 -25.80 8.45 15.24
N ARG A 318 -24.70 7.69 15.20
CA ARG A 318 -24.70 6.32 14.66
C ARG A 318 -25.53 5.34 15.48
N PHE A 319 -25.50 5.45 16.80
CA PHE A 319 -26.34 4.61 17.65
C PHE A 319 -27.82 5.02 17.63
N ALA A 320 -28.14 6.29 17.37
CA ALA A 320 -29.52 6.71 17.11
C ALA A 320 -30.07 6.05 15.84
N ASP A 321 -29.29 6.05 14.75
CA ASP A 321 -29.66 5.34 13.51
C ASP A 321 -29.82 3.83 13.77
N ALA A 322 -28.83 3.20 14.43
CA ALA A 322 -28.86 1.77 14.72
C ALA A 322 -30.06 1.38 15.60
N ARG A 323 -30.40 2.21 16.60
CA ARG A 323 -31.59 2.03 17.43
C ARG A 323 -32.86 2.11 16.61
N HIS A 324 -32.97 3.09 15.71
CA HIS A 324 -34.14 3.23 14.86
C HIS A 324 -34.37 1.97 14.01
N PHE A 325 -33.33 1.46 13.36
CA PHE A 325 -33.43 0.22 12.57
C PHE A 325 -33.73 -1.01 13.44
N TRP A 326 -33.11 -1.10 14.61
CA TRP A 326 -33.37 -2.19 15.55
C TRP A 326 -34.83 -2.20 16.04
N ASP A 327 -35.36 -1.05 16.42
CA ASP A 327 -36.73 -0.92 16.90
C ASP A 327 -37.74 -1.15 15.76
N LEU A 328 -37.43 -0.69 14.54
CA LEU A 328 -38.22 -0.97 13.34
C LEU A 328 -38.24 -2.46 13.02
N ASP A 329 -37.10 -3.14 13.09
CA ASP A 329 -37.02 -4.57 12.78
C ASP A 329 -37.77 -5.43 13.79
N ARG A 330 -37.77 -5.01 15.06
CA ARG A 330 -38.54 -5.65 16.14
C ARG A 330 -40.04 -5.43 16.05
N ALA A 331 -40.51 -4.48 15.26
CA ALA A 331 -41.95 -4.22 15.10
C ALA A 331 -42.69 -5.38 14.40
N THR A 332 -41.98 -6.17 13.59
CA THR A 332 -42.55 -7.32 12.87
C THR A 332 -41.78 -8.58 13.19
N ARG A 333 -42.44 -9.59 13.76
CA ARG A 333 -41.80 -10.87 14.10
C ARG A 333 -41.30 -11.56 12.82
N LEU A 334 -40.20 -12.32 12.94
CA LEU A 334 -39.64 -13.06 11.80
C LEU A 334 -40.66 -14.02 11.16
N ALA A 335 -41.51 -14.66 11.97
CA ALA A 335 -42.58 -15.54 11.48
C ALA A 335 -43.60 -14.79 10.60
N ASP A 336 -43.91 -13.54 10.94
CA ASP A 336 -44.86 -12.72 10.19
C ASP A 336 -44.27 -12.24 8.85
N ARG A 337 -42.94 -12.37 8.64
CA ARG A 337 -42.25 -12.02 7.39
C ARG A 337 -42.25 -13.16 6.35
N VAL A 338 -42.64 -14.39 6.73
CA VAL A 338 -42.58 -15.56 5.83
C VAL A 338 -43.50 -15.39 4.62
N SER A 339 -44.69 -14.83 4.79
CA SER A 339 -45.64 -14.61 3.69
C SER A 339 -45.14 -13.63 2.63
N ALA A 340 -44.25 -12.69 3.00
CA ALA A 340 -43.66 -11.75 2.05
C ALA A 340 -42.72 -12.46 1.04
N LEU A 341 -42.23 -13.66 1.35
CA LEU A 341 -41.39 -14.44 0.45
C LEU A 341 -42.13 -14.94 -0.81
N ASP A 342 -43.47 -14.98 -0.76
CA ASP A 342 -44.31 -15.37 -1.90
C ASP A 342 -44.21 -14.36 -3.04
N ALA A 343 -43.93 -13.09 -2.71
CA ALA A 343 -43.72 -12.03 -3.69
C ALA A 343 -42.30 -12.04 -4.29
N VAL A 344 -41.37 -12.83 -3.74
CA VAL A 344 -39.98 -12.87 -4.20
C VAL A 344 -39.82 -14.02 -5.19
N VAL A 345 -39.70 -13.72 -6.48
CA VAL A 345 -39.49 -14.74 -7.51
C VAL A 345 -38.16 -15.46 -7.29
N PHE A 346 -38.21 -16.78 -7.07
CA PHE A 346 -37.00 -17.61 -7.02
C PHE A 346 -36.52 -17.91 -8.44
N HIS A 347 -37.44 -18.38 -9.29
CA HIS A 347 -37.19 -18.62 -10.69
C HIS A 347 -38.53 -18.66 -11.44
N ALA A 348 -38.61 -18.03 -12.61
CA ALA A 348 -39.86 -17.84 -13.35
C ALA A 348 -40.64 -19.14 -13.64
N ARG A 349 -39.96 -20.30 -13.69
CA ARG A 349 -40.57 -21.62 -13.89
C ARG A 349 -40.68 -22.50 -12.63
N LEU A 350 -40.04 -22.11 -11.53
CA LEU A 350 -40.01 -22.90 -10.29
C LEU A 350 -40.74 -22.20 -9.13
N GLY A 351 -41.27 -20.99 -9.37
CA GLY A 351 -42.07 -20.25 -8.41
C GLY A 351 -41.29 -19.23 -7.59
N SER A 352 -41.82 -18.95 -6.41
CA SER A 352 -41.34 -17.96 -5.44
C SER A 352 -40.37 -18.57 -4.42
N GLN A 353 -39.65 -17.70 -3.69
CA GLN A 353 -38.85 -18.12 -2.54
C GLN A 353 -39.74 -18.72 -1.44
N GLY A 354 -40.96 -18.20 -1.27
CA GLY A 354 -41.92 -18.72 -0.31
C GLY A 354 -42.34 -20.16 -0.57
N GLU A 355 -42.48 -20.56 -1.84
CA GLU A 355 -42.74 -21.95 -2.23
C GLU A 355 -41.51 -22.86 -2.05
N ARG A 356 -40.29 -22.33 -2.08
CA ARG A 356 -39.06 -23.11 -1.93
C ARG A 356 -38.74 -23.47 -0.48
N VAL A 357 -39.06 -22.58 0.46
CA VAL A 357 -38.70 -22.73 1.88
C VAL A 357 -39.79 -23.36 2.74
N ARG A 358 -40.97 -23.60 2.14
CA ARG A 358 -42.04 -24.42 2.69
C ARG A 358 -41.92 -25.84 2.13
#